data_AF-A0A0D8XC35-F1
#
_entry.id   AF-A0A0D8XC35-F1
#
_cell.length_a   1.000
_cell.length_b   1.000
_cell.length_c   1.000
_cell.angle_alpha   90.00
_cell.angle_beta   90.00
_cell.angle_gamma   90.00
#
_symmetry.space_group_name_H-M   'P 1'
#
loop_
_entity.id
_entity.type
_entity.pdbx_description
1 polymer ?
#
loop_
_entity_poly.entity_id
_entity_poly.type
_entity_poly.pdbx_seq_one_letter_code
_entity_poly.pdbx_strand_id
1 'polypeptide(L)'
;MSKKRNEEKSVKVKRKPNHKMIKNKHTFKGSNHSLNPDRPKDAKSSHLRSKATINRLRMYKSFKAIRDKNGRVLKAAPFQDWLKSGTVARVEPNRKWFGNTRIVGQDQLQKFQENLGKVLKDPFQVVMKQTKLPISLLQEKTKQRRVHVLDTESFEYAFGKKAQRKKPRLSCGTLEEIVTFVDKREQTYSASRDRDLQLDERDLVREENPNPLFRAGQSNRVWGELYKVLDSSDVVVEVIDARDPMGTRCHHVEDFLRKEKPYKHLVIVINKVDLVPTWVTRKWIGEFSKILPTIAFHASIQHSFGKGSLINLLRQYAKLHKDKQQENSRMIKSEFRSKYEHFFNNVEKCCKCYPFIGTDIFNYIVNAHCCKFNEIISH
;
A
#
# COMPACT_ATOMS: atom_id res chain seq x y z
N MET A 1 47.60 93.29 35.16
CA MET A 1 47.96 91.95 35.68
C MET A 1 46.67 91.17 35.93
N SER A 2 46.48 90.00 35.33
CA SER A 2 45.75 88.85 35.93
C SER A 2 45.47 87.78 34.85
N LYS A 3 46.38 86.81 34.85
CA LYS A 3 46.35 85.41 34.41
C LYS A 3 45.09 84.86 33.70
N LYS A 4 45.32 84.36 32.47
CA LYS A 4 44.54 83.30 31.80
C LYS A 4 44.39 82.08 32.73
N ARG A 5 43.17 81.58 32.91
CA ARG A 5 42.88 80.25 33.48
C ARG A 5 42.34 79.35 32.37
N ASN A 6 43.14 78.36 31.98
CA ASN A 6 42.71 77.16 31.29
C ASN A 6 41.96 76.26 32.30
N GLU A 7 40.71 75.91 32.02
CA GLU A 7 40.05 74.73 32.59
C GLU A 7 39.21 74.05 31.50
N GLU A 8 39.83 73.17 30.72
CA GLU A 8 39.11 72.14 29.97
C GLU A 8 38.66 71.06 30.97
N LYS A 9 37.39 71.10 31.38
CA LYS A 9 36.76 69.99 32.11
C LYS A 9 36.21 68.98 31.10
N SER A 10 36.99 67.93 30.84
CA SER A 10 36.52 66.75 30.11
C SER A 10 35.41 66.06 30.91
N VAL A 11 34.16 66.15 30.43
CA VAL A 11 33.03 65.41 31.01
C VAL A 11 33.22 63.92 30.70
N LYS A 12 33.68 63.14 31.69
CA LYS A 12 33.70 61.68 31.61
C LYS A 12 32.25 61.17 31.57
N VAL A 13 31.72 60.92 30.37
CA VAL A 13 30.48 60.17 30.18
C VAL A 13 30.71 58.76 30.75
N LYS A 14 30.04 58.43 31.86
CA LYS A 14 30.00 57.07 32.41
C LYS A 14 29.38 56.14 31.36
N ARG A 15 30.21 55.44 30.60
CA ARG A 15 29.77 54.33 29.75
C ARG A 15 29.17 53.26 30.65
N LYS A 16 27.88 52.94 30.46
CA LYS A 16 27.25 51.77 31.11
C LYS A 16 28.12 50.54 30.83
N PRO A 17 28.36 49.66 31.82
CA PRO A 17 29.14 48.45 31.57
C PRO A 17 28.44 47.64 30.47
N ASN A 18 29.21 47.28 29.43
CA ASN A 18 28.76 46.35 28.41
C ASN A 18 28.27 45.09 29.12
N HIS A 19 26.96 44.85 29.07
CA HIS A 19 26.37 43.61 29.52
C HIS A 19 26.95 42.53 28.61
N LYS A 20 28.00 41.84 29.06
CA LYS A 20 28.51 40.65 28.37
C LYS A 20 27.31 39.77 28.10
N MET A 21 27.13 39.33 26.85
CA MET A 21 26.13 38.33 26.54
C MET A 21 26.43 37.13 27.42
N ILE A 22 25.53 36.88 28.38
CA ILE A 22 25.58 35.68 29.19
C ILE A 22 25.44 34.55 28.18
N LYS A 23 26.54 33.87 27.87
CA LYS A 23 26.49 32.58 27.17
C LYS A 23 25.74 31.67 28.11
N ASN A 24 24.44 31.49 27.88
CA ASN A 24 23.61 30.54 28.60
C ASN A 24 24.26 29.16 28.45
N LYS A 25 25.05 28.76 29.46
CA LYS A 25 25.47 27.37 29.69
C LYS A 25 24.25 26.59 30.18
N HIS A 26 23.28 26.37 29.29
CA HIS A 26 22.19 25.44 29.52
C HIS A 26 22.24 24.34 28.47
N THR A 27 23.30 23.52 28.53
CA THR A 27 23.35 22.27 27.77
C THR A 27 22.73 21.10 28.53
N PHE A 28 22.41 21.24 29.83
CA PHE A 28 21.66 20.25 30.60
C PHE A 28 20.54 20.93 31.39
N LYS A 29 19.30 20.53 31.13
CA LYS A 29 18.15 20.95 31.95
C LYS A 29 18.08 20.01 33.15
N GLY A 30 18.49 20.47 34.33
CA GLY A 30 18.48 19.68 35.57
C GLY A 30 17.10 19.44 36.20
N SER A 31 16.00 19.59 35.46
CA SER A 31 14.66 19.41 36.03
C SER A 31 14.30 17.93 36.14
N ASN A 32 13.80 17.50 37.30
CA ASN A 32 13.36 16.11 37.53
C ASN A 32 11.99 15.77 36.91
N HIS A 33 11.48 16.62 36.01
CA HIS A 33 10.16 16.44 35.42
C HIS A 33 10.08 15.16 34.58
N SER A 34 8.93 14.47 34.63
CA SER A 34 8.73 13.17 33.96
C SER A 34 8.90 13.21 32.43
N LEU A 35 8.70 14.38 31.83
CA LEU A 35 8.91 14.68 30.41
C LEU A 35 10.26 15.35 30.10
N ASN A 36 11.23 15.34 31.00
CA ASN A 36 12.58 15.82 30.73
C ASN A 36 13.49 14.66 30.26
N PRO A 37 13.96 14.65 28.99
CA PRO A 37 14.83 13.61 28.43
C PRO A 37 16.21 13.60 29.06
N ASP A 38 16.64 14.72 29.64
CA ASP A 38 17.96 14.89 30.26
C ASP A 38 17.89 14.88 31.79
N ARG A 39 16.80 14.34 32.38
CA ARG A 39 16.72 14.17 33.84
C ARG A 39 17.80 13.18 34.31
N PRO A 40 18.41 13.40 35.49
CA PRO A 40 19.27 12.40 36.10
C PRO A 40 18.47 11.11 36.35
N LYS A 41 19.06 9.96 36.02
CA LYS A 41 18.46 8.64 36.26
C LYS A 41 19.39 7.86 37.17
N ASP A 42 18.95 7.59 38.39
CA ASP A 42 19.67 6.70 39.29
C ASP A 42 19.54 5.25 38.80
N ALA A 43 20.60 4.44 38.93
CA ALA A 43 20.62 3.05 38.49
C ALA A 43 19.51 2.19 39.12
N LYS A 44 18.99 2.60 40.29
CA LYS A 44 17.88 1.94 41.01
C LYS A 44 16.48 2.27 40.48
N SER A 45 16.35 3.26 39.59
CA SER A 45 15.05 3.78 39.13
C SER A 45 14.57 3.11 37.83
N SER A 46 14.23 1.82 37.89
CA SER A 46 13.77 1.04 36.72
C SER A 46 12.44 1.56 36.12
N HIS A 47 11.54 2.08 36.96
CA HIS A 47 10.21 2.59 36.54
C HIS A 47 10.24 3.86 35.67
N LEU A 48 11.40 4.51 35.56
CA LEU A 48 11.56 5.77 34.85
C LEU A 48 11.66 5.55 33.33
N ARG A 49 10.75 6.18 32.58
CA ARG A 49 10.75 6.20 31.10
C ARG A 49 12.13 6.55 30.51
N SER A 50 12.53 5.90 29.42
CA SER A 50 13.79 6.18 28.72
C SER A 50 13.75 7.53 27.99
N LYS A 51 14.94 8.08 27.68
CA LYS A 51 15.10 9.31 26.90
C LYS A 51 14.37 9.24 25.54
N ALA A 52 14.47 8.10 24.85
CA ALA A 52 13.77 7.86 23.58
C ALA A 52 12.25 7.90 23.74
N THR A 53 11.71 7.22 24.75
CA THR A 53 10.26 7.24 25.05
C THR A 53 9.78 8.66 25.36
N ILE A 54 10.55 9.45 26.11
CA ILE A 54 10.20 10.84 26.43
C ILE A 54 10.17 11.70 25.16
N ASN A 55 11.17 11.58 24.28
CA ASN A 55 11.20 12.29 23.01
C ASN A 55 10.02 11.90 22.10
N ARG A 56 9.68 10.61 22.03
CA ARG A 56 8.50 10.12 21.31
C ARG A 56 7.19 10.71 21.86
N LEU A 57 7.05 10.76 23.19
CA LEU A 57 5.86 11.34 23.82
C LEU A 57 5.77 12.86 23.61
N ARG A 58 6.92 13.56 23.58
CA ARG A 58 6.97 14.98 23.25
C ARG A 58 6.45 15.25 21.85
N MET A 59 6.72 14.38 20.88
CA MET A 59 6.17 14.51 19.51
C MET A 59 4.66 14.76 19.51
N TYR A 60 3.87 14.08 20.35
CA TYR A 60 2.43 14.27 20.40
C TYR A 60 1.98 15.59 21.06
N LYS A 61 2.84 16.20 21.90
CA LYS A 61 2.49 17.39 22.70
C LYS A 61 3.14 18.69 22.20
N SER A 62 4.36 18.61 21.66
CA SER A 62 5.22 19.76 21.37
C SER A 62 5.30 20.12 19.88
N PHE A 63 4.28 19.76 19.09
CA PHE A 63 4.18 20.10 17.66
C PHE A 63 3.53 21.48 17.43
N LYS A 64 3.93 22.46 18.22
CA LYS A 64 3.41 23.84 18.16
C LYS A 64 4.56 24.82 18.16
N ALA A 65 4.39 25.94 17.46
CA ALA A 65 5.33 27.04 17.50
C ALA A 65 5.39 27.66 18.90
N ILE A 66 6.60 28.01 19.36
CA ILE A 66 6.80 28.71 20.62
C ILE A 66 6.75 30.21 20.34
N ARG A 67 5.93 30.93 21.10
CA ARG A 67 5.68 32.36 20.92
C ARG A 67 6.06 33.13 22.18
N ASP A 68 6.41 34.39 21.98
CA ASP A 68 6.60 35.37 23.05
C ASP A 68 5.23 35.90 23.54
N LYS A 69 5.21 36.63 24.67
CA LYS A 69 4.01 37.28 25.24
C LYS A 69 3.31 38.20 24.21
N ASN A 70 4.10 38.83 23.33
CA ASN A 70 3.62 39.69 22.25
C ASN A 70 3.11 38.92 21.02
N GLY A 71 3.03 37.58 21.08
CA GLY A 71 2.52 36.72 20.01
C GLY A 71 3.51 36.43 18.87
N ARG A 72 4.72 37.01 18.90
CA ARG A 72 5.79 36.77 17.92
C ARG A 72 6.35 35.36 18.07
N VAL A 73 6.55 34.66 16.94
CA VAL A 73 7.10 33.30 16.92
C VAL A 73 8.60 33.35 17.24
N LEU A 74 8.99 32.77 18.38
CA LEU A 74 10.40 32.60 18.78
C LEU A 74 11.01 31.36 18.16
N LYS A 75 10.23 30.28 18.06
CA LYS A 75 10.64 29.02 17.43
C LYS A 75 9.48 28.49 16.60
N ALA A 76 9.72 28.27 15.32
CA ALA A 76 8.75 27.65 14.42
C ALA A 76 8.39 26.24 14.91
N ALA A 77 7.21 25.75 14.50
CA ALA A 77 6.86 24.37 14.74
C ALA A 77 7.81 23.44 13.98
N PRO A 78 8.03 22.19 14.45
CA PRO A 78 8.80 21.21 13.70
C PRO A 78 8.29 21.09 12.25
N PHE A 79 9.21 21.03 11.29
CA PHE A 79 8.92 20.97 9.84
C PHE A 79 8.20 22.20 9.25
N GLN A 80 8.16 23.32 9.97
CA GLN A 80 7.62 24.61 9.50
C GLN A 80 8.64 25.75 9.66
N ASP A 81 9.93 25.42 9.68
CA ASP A 81 10.97 26.40 9.81
C ASP A 81 11.22 27.13 8.49
N TRP A 82 11.61 28.39 8.60
CA TRP A 82 11.87 29.24 7.46
C TRP A 82 13.37 29.32 7.24
N LEU A 83 13.78 29.10 5.99
CA LEU A 83 15.17 29.32 5.61
C LEU A 83 15.49 30.81 5.69
N LYS A 84 16.70 31.14 6.14
CA LYS A 84 17.15 32.53 6.17
C LYS A 84 17.25 33.08 4.74
N SER A 85 16.91 34.35 4.56
CA SER A 85 17.11 35.02 3.27
C SER A 85 18.57 34.87 2.83
N GLY A 86 18.79 34.41 1.60
CA GLY A 86 20.11 34.10 1.06
C GLY A 86 20.61 32.66 1.23
N THR A 87 19.80 31.73 1.76
CA THR A 87 20.14 30.30 1.68
C THR A 87 20.11 29.84 0.24
N VAL A 88 21.25 29.37 -0.27
CA VAL A 88 21.38 28.88 -1.64
C VAL A 88 21.49 27.36 -1.63
N ALA A 89 20.61 26.68 -2.36
CA ALA A 89 20.75 25.25 -2.64
C ALA A 89 21.63 25.08 -3.89
N ARG A 90 22.89 24.65 -3.71
CA ARG A 90 23.81 24.36 -4.81
C ARG A 90 24.09 22.86 -4.87
N VAL A 91 24.15 22.32 -6.08
CA VAL A 91 24.62 20.96 -6.32
C VAL A 91 26.08 21.05 -6.73
N GLU A 92 26.95 20.38 -5.97
CA GLU A 92 28.39 20.35 -6.27
C GLU A 92 28.66 19.52 -7.53
N PRO A 93 29.42 20.04 -8.52
CA PRO A 93 29.80 19.26 -9.69
C PRO A 93 30.71 18.10 -9.28
N ASN A 94 30.32 16.87 -9.57
CA ASN A 94 31.12 15.70 -9.22
C ASN A 94 31.04 14.64 -10.33
N ARG A 95 32.20 14.09 -10.73
CA ARG A 95 32.32 13.11 -11.82
C ARG A 95 31.53 11.83 -11.56
N LYS A 96 31.28 11.49 -10.28
CA LYS A 96 30.52 10.31 -9.86
C LYS A 96 29.06 10.33 -10.34
N TRP A 97 28.51 11.49 -10.67
CA TRP A 97 27.13 11.63 -11.15
C TRP A 97 26.94 11.02 -12.54
N PHE A 98 28.00 11.01 -13.35
CA PHE A 98 27.96 10.56 -14.75
C PHE A 98 28.48 9.13 -14.93
N GLY A 99 28.91 8.47 -13.85
CA GLY A 99 29.28 7.06 -13.87
C GLY A 99 28.05 6.14 -13.80
N ASN A 100 28.15 4.96 -14.40
CA ASN A 100 27.13 3.93 -14.27
C ASN A 100 26.96 3.54 -12.79
N THR A 101 25.77 3.77 -12.23
CA THR A 101 25.51 3.56 -10.79
C THR A 101 25.13 2.12 -10.43
N ARG A 102 24.62 1.35 -11.40
CA ARG A 102 24.27 -0.08 -11.25
C ARG A 102 24.59 -0.81 -12.54
N ILE A 103 25.45 -1.82 -12.44
CA ILE A 103 25.81 -2.72 -13.54
C ILE A 103 25.46 -4.14 -13.09
N VAL A 104 24.85 -4.93 -13.97
CA VAL A 104 24.52 -6.34 -13.72
C VAL A 104 25.09 -7.16 -14.87
N GLY A 105 25.82 -8.23 -14.55
CA GLY A 105 26.33 -9.16 -15.55
C GLY A 105 25.21 -10.04 -16.11
N GLN A 106 25.34 -10.44 -17.38
CA GLN A 106 24.33 -11.23 -18.08
C GLN A 106 24.04 -12.57 -17.37
N ASP A 107 25.07 -13.30 -16.97
CA ASP A 107 24.91 -14.61 -16.30
C ASP A 107 24.18 -14.50 -14.95
N GLN A 108 24.44 -13.41 -14.21
CA GLN A 108 23.76 -13.14 -12.95
C GLN A 108 22.29 -12.80 -13.19
N LEU A 109 21.99 -12.08 -14.27
CA LEU A 109 20.63 -11.74 -14.67
C LEU A 109 19.84 -13.00 -15.04
N GLN A 110 20.44 -13.93 -15.81
CA GLN A 110 19.80 -15.19 -16.17
C GLN A 110 19.56 -16.10 -14.95
N LYS A 111 20.57 -16.27 -14.08
CA LYS A 111 20.40 -17.01 -12.81
C LYS A 111 19.32 -16.40 -11.93
N PHE A 112 19.24 -15.07 -11.89
CA PHE A 112 18.21 -14.36 -11.18
C PHE A 112 16.82 -14.61 -11.78
N GLN A 113 16.69 -14.61 -13.11
CA GLN A 113 15.44 -14.93 -13.81
C GLN A 113 14.92 -16.33 -13.45
N GLU A 114 15.79 -17.35 -13.52
CA GLU A 114 15.40 -18.73 -13.26
C GLU A 114 14.95 -18.94 -11.81
N ASN A 115 15.69 -18.37 -10.86
CA ASN A 115 15.36 -18.51 -9.44
C ASN A 115 14.09 -17.74 -9.07
N LEU A 116 13.96 -16.49 -9.52
CA LEU A 116 12.77 -15.68 -9.23
C LEU A 116 11.52 -16.26 -9.92
N GLY A 117 11.67 -16.82 -11.13
CA GLY A 117 10.59 -17.50 -11.83
C GLY A 117 10.11 -18.78 -11.13
N LYS A 118 10.99 -19.51 -10.43
CA LYS A 118 10.61 -20.65 -9.59
C LYS A 118 9.86 -20.19 -8.34
N VAL A 119 10.38 -19.17 -7.66
CA VAL A 119 9.79 -18.63 -6.42
C VAL A 119 8.42 -18.01 -6.67
N LEU A 120 8.24 -17.23 -7.73
CA LEU A 120 6.94 -16.59 -8.05
C LEU A 120 5.84 -17.58 -8.42
N LYS A 121 6.18 -18.80 -8.88
CA LYS A 121 5.20 -19.83 -9.21
C LYS A 121 4.69 -20.57 -7.98
N ASP A 122 5.48 -20.59 -6.90
CA ASP A 122 5.11 -21.27 -5.66
C ASP A 122 4.27 -20.31 -4.78
N PRO A 123 2.98 -20.61 -4.51
CA PRO A 123 2.12 -19.75 -3.73
C PRO A 123 2.52 -19.66 -2.24
N PHE A 124 3.34 -20.59 -1.74
CA PHE A 124 3.77 -20.63 -0.34
C PHE A 124 5.10 -19.93 -0.10
N GLN A 125 5.89 -19.70 -1.16
CA GLN A 125 7.13 -18.96 -1.05
C GLN A 125 6.91 -17.47 -1.19
N VAL A 126 7.59 -16.71 -0.35
CA VAL A 126 7.35 -15.28 -0.19
C VAL A 126 8.64 -14.51 -0.40
N VAL A 127 8.61 -13.56 -1.33
CA VAL A 127 9.74 -12.64 -1.58
C VAL A 127 9.67 -11.49 -0.58
N MET A 128 10.63 -11.45 0.35
CA MET A 128 10.63 -10.45 1.43
C MET A 128 11.11 -9.07 1.02
N LYS A 129 12.19 -9.02 0.25
CA LYS A 129 12.78 -7.78 -0.24
C LYS A 129 12.89 -7.92 -1.75
N GLN A 130 12.08 -7.14 -2.46
CA GLN A 130 12.19 -7.05 -3.90
C GLN A 130 13.53 -6.43 -4.27
N THR A 131 14.17 -6.97 -5.29
CA THR A 131 15.38 -6.38 -5.82
C THR A 131 15.07 -5.03 -6.44
N LYS A 132 15.96 -4.06 -6.25
CA LYS A 132 15.89 -2.76 -6.95
C LYS A 132 16.31 -2.84 -8.42
N LEU A 133 16.46 -4.07 -8.95
CA LEU A 133 16.76 -4.31 -10.35
C LEU A 133 15.46 -4.12 -11.15
N PRO A 134 15.54 -3.52 -12.34
CA PRO A 134 14.36 -3.33 -13.18
C PRO A 134 13.86 -4.70 -13.66
N ILE A 135 12.78 -5.17 -13.03
CA ILE A 135 12.13 -6.45 -13.39
C ILE A 135 11.50 -6.38 -14.79
N SER A 136 11.33 -5.18 -15.35
CA SER A 136 10.84 -4.96 -16.71
C SER A 136 11.72 -5.62 -17.78
N LEU A 137 13.04 -5.69 -17.58
CA LEU A 137 13.96 -6.42 -18.48
C LEU A 137 13.72 -7.94 -18.46
N LEU A 138 13.06 -8.47 -17.41
CA LEU A 138 12.71 -9.89 -17.31
C LEU A 138 11.42 -10.25 -18.08
N GLN A 139 10.60 -9.27 -18.49
CA GLN A 139 9.25 -9.49 -19.03
C GLN A 139 9.08 -9.05 -20.50
N GLU A 140 10.17 -8.89 -21.27
CA GLU A 140 10.12 -8.66 -22.73
C GLU A 140 9.63 -9.89 -23.52
N LYS A 141 8.53 -10.51 -23.09
CA LYS A 141 7.79 -11.43 -23.94
C LYS A 141 7.12 -10.61 -25.04
N THR A 142 7.74 -10.63 -26.23
CA THR A 142 7.11 -10.56 -27.56
C THR A 142 5.96 -9.54 -27.68
N LYS A 143 6.21 -8.28 -27.31
CA LYS A 143 5.25 -7.18 -27.58
C LYS A 143 5.01 -6.94 -29.08
N GLN A 144 5.91 -7.42 -29.95
CA GLN A 144 5.79 -7.26 -31.41
C GLN A 144 5.27 -8.53 -32.10
N ARG A 145 4.18 -9.13 -31.59
CA ARG A 145 3.56 -10.28 -32.28
C ARG A 145 2.69 -9.87 -33.47
N ARG A 146 2.32 -8.58 -33.57
CA ARG A 146 1.51 -8.03 -34.67
C ARG A 146 2.30 -6.92 -35.34
N VAL A 147 2.44 -7.00 -36.67
CA VAL A 147 3.00 -5.92 -37.49
C VAL A 147 2.08 -4.71 -37.36
N HIS A 148 2.64 -3.53 -37.11
CA HIS A 148 1.88 -2.28 -37.09
C HIS A 148 1.50 -1.89 -38.52
N VAL A 149 0.33 -2.35 -38.98
CA VAL A 149 -0.20 -2.08 -40.33
C VAL A 149 -0.28 -0.58 -40.61
N LEU A 150 -0.51 0.23 -39.58
CA LEU A 150 -0.58 1.70 -39.66
C LEU A 150 0.72 2.38 -40.12
N ASP A 151 1.87 1.73 -39.91
CA ASP A 151 3.16 2.24 -40.38
C ASP A 151 3.30 2.07 -41.91
N THR A 152 2.57 1.10 -42.47
CA THR A 152 2.55 0.80 -43.91
C THR A 152 1.36 1.42 -44.65
N GLU A 153 0.19 1.46 -44.02
CA GLU A 153 -1.06 1.97 -44.59
C GLU A 153 -1.81 2.79 -43.54
N SER A 154 -1.67 4.11 -43.60
CA SER A 154 -2.44 5.02 -42.73
C SER A 154 -3.91 5.07 -43.15
N PHE A 155 -4.80 5.45 -42.22
CA PHE A 155 -6.24 5.49 -42.50
C PHE A 155 -6.61 6.43 -43.65
N GLU A 156 -5.92 7.57 -43.78
CA GLU A 156 -6.17 8.57 -44.83
C GLU A 156 -5.85 8.05 -46.24
N TYR A 157 -4.85 7.16 -46.35
CA TYR A 157 -4.45 6.56 -47.63
C TYR A 157 -5.14 5.21 -47.89
N ALA A 158 -5.67 4.55 -46.86
CA ALA A 158 -6.44 3.32 -47.01
C ALA A 158 -7.90 3.60 -47.43
N PHE A 159 -8.53 4.64 -46.87
CA PHE A 159 -9.94 4.98 -47.10
C PHE A 159 -10.17 6.50 -47.20
N GLY A 160 -11.20 6.92 -47.95
CA GLY A 160 -11.59 8.33 -48.09
C GLY A 160 -11.07 9.01 -49.36
N LYS A 161 -11.15 10.35 -49.40
CA LYS A 161 -10.88 11.14 -50.63
C LYS A 161 -9.42 11.04 -51.11
N LYS A 162 -8.48 10.80 -50.20
CA LYS A 162 -7.05 10.63 -50.49
C LYS A 162 -6.62 9.16 -50.56
N ALA A 163 -7.57 8.23 -50.65
CA ALA A 163 -7.29 6.80 -50.69
C ALA A 163 -6.41 6.43 -51.90
N GLN A 164 -5.23 5.90 -51.62
CA GLN A 164 -4.28 5.38 -52.59
C GLN A 164 -4.45 3.88 -52.83
N ARG A 165 -5.15 3.17 -51.92
CA ARG A 165 -5.35 1.72 -52.02
C ARG A 165 -6.35 1.37 -53.13
N LYS A 166 -5.86 0.79 -54.22
CA LYS A 166 -6.69 0.36 -55.37
C LYS A 166 -7.08 -1.12 -55.36
N LYS A 167 -6.32 -1.98 -54.68
CA LYS A 167 -6.58 -3.42 -54.59
C LYS A 167 -6.44 -3.92 -53.15
N PRO A 168 -7.29 -4.88 -52.71
CA PRO A 168 -7.11 -5.52 -51.41
C PRO A 168 -5.91 -6.46 -51.44
N ARG A 169 -5.23 -6.59 -50.30
CA ARG A 169 -4.26 -7.68 -50.09
C ARG A 169 -5.04 -8.92 -49.67
N LEU A 170 -5.23 -9.85 -50.60
CA LEU A 170 -5.89 -11.14 -50.35
C LEU A 170 -4.84 -12.17 -49.93
N SER A 171 -5.23 -13.13 -49.09
CA SER A 171 -4.34 -14.25 -48.74
C SER A 171 -4.43 -15.43 -49.71
N CYS A 172 -5.43 -15.44 -50.59
CA CYS A 172 -5.70 -16.52 -51.55
C CYS A 172 -5.24 -16.09 -52.95
N GLY A 173 -4.69 -17.03 -53.73
CA GLY A 173 -4.14 -16.77 -55.06
C GLY A 173 -5.13 -17.05 -56.20
N THR A 174 -6.04 -18.01 -56.03
CA THR A 174 -6.98 -18.44 -57.07
C THR A 174 -8.45 -18.22 -56.66
N LEU A 175 -9.33 -18.21 -57.67
CA LEU A 175 -10.77 -18.06 -57.43
C LEU A 175 -11.35 -19.28 -56.69
N GLU A 176 -10.85 -20.48 -57.01
CA GLU A 176 -11.26 -21.73 -56.36
C GLU A 176 -10.92 -21.73 -54.87
N GLU A 177 -9.73 -21.24 -54.49
CA GLU A 177 -9.35 -21.08 -53.09
C GLU A 177 -10.28 -20.12 -52.33
N ILE A 178 -10.74 -19.04 -52.98
CA ILE A 178 -11.68 -18.10 -52.36
C ILE A 178 -13.02 -18.79 -52.10
N VAL A 179 -13.54 -19.56 -53.05
CA VAL A 179 -14.80 -20.31 -52.87
C VAL A 179 -14.69 -21.28 -51.70
N THR A 180 -13.63 -22.10 -51.66
CA THR A 180 -13.45 -23.05 -50.55
C THR A 180 -13.27 -22.36 -49.20
N PHE A 181 -12.70 -21.15 -49.17
CA PHE A 181 -12.56 -20.36 -47.94
C PHE A 181 -13.89 -19.76 -47.48
N VAL A 182 -14.74 -19.32 -48.42
CA VAL A 182 -16.10 -18.86 -48.14
C VAL A 182 -16.93 -20.00 -47.56
N ASP A 183 -16.92 -21.17 -48.20
CA ASP A 183 -17.66 -22.35 -47.72
C ASP A 183 -17.23 -22.76 -46.30
N LYS A 184 -15.92 -22.76 -46.04
CA LYS A 184 -15.38 -23.02 -44.69
C LYS A 184 -15.84 -21.97 -43.69
N ARG A 185 -15.87 -20.70 -44.08
CA ARG A 185 -16.33 -19.61 -43.21
C ARG A 185 -17.81 -19.74 -42.89
N GLU A 186 -18.62 -20.07 -43.88
CA GLU A 186 -20.06 -20.28 -43.73
C GLU A 186 -20.35 -21.48 -42.82
N GLN A 187 -19.66 -22.60 -43.03
CA GLN A 187 -19.78 -23.79 -42.17
C GLN A 187 -19.30 -23.53 -40.73
N THR A 188 -18.28 -22.68 -40.56
CA THR A 188 -17.76 -22.33 -39.23
C THR A 188 -18.63 -21.27 -38.54
N TYR A 189 -19.32 -20.44 -39.32
CA TYR A 189 -20.14 -19.35 -38.82
C TYR A 189 -21.33 -19.92 -38.05
N SER A 190 -21.58 -19.33 -36.88
CA SER A 190 -22.66 -19.73 -36.01
C SER A 190 -23.29 -18.47 -35.45
N ALA A 191 -24.56 -18.24 -35.79
CA ALA A 191 -25.32 -17.06 -35.37
C ALA A 191 -25.35 -16.88 -33.84
N SER A 192 -25.27 -17.96 -33.06
CA SER A 192 -25.23 -17.88 -31.59
C SER A 192 -23.87 -17.43 -31.02
N ARG A 193 -22.79 -17.53 -31.80
CA ARG A 193 -21.45 -17.07 -31.41
C ARG A 193 -21.13 -15.69 -31.95
N ASP A 194 -21.95 -15.17 -32.86
CA ASP A 194 -21.82 -13.82 -33.37
C ASP A 194 -22.34 -12.82 -32.32
N ARG A 195 -21.41 -12.06 -31.74
CA ARG A 195 -21.71 -11.06 -30.71
C ARG A 195 -22.31 -9.79 -31.28
N ASP A 196 -22.09 -9.55 -32.58
CA ASP A 196 -22.55 -8.35 -33.27
C ASP A 196 -23.93 -8.59 -33.90
N LEU A 197 -24.38 -9.84 -33.95
CA LEU A 197 -25.74 -10.22 -34.35
C LEU A 197 -26.74 -9.82 -33.27
N GLN A 198 -27.39 -8.67 -33.46
CA GLN A 198 -28.50 -8.23 -32.61
C GLN A 198 -29.73 -9.12 -32.87
N LEU A 199 -29.97 -10.09 -31.99
CA LEU A 199 -31.04 -11.09 -32.14
C LEU A 199 -32.40 -10.63 -31.59
N ASP A 200 -32.46 -9.59 -30.77
CA ASP A 200 -33.69 -9.09 -30.16
C ASP A 200 -33.80 -7.56 -30.29
N GLU A 201 -34.75 -7.09 -31.11
CA GLU A 201 -35.14 -5.66 -31.21
C GLU A 201 -35.76 -5.13 -29.89
N ARG A 202 -36.10 -6.03 -28.95
CA ARG A 202 -36.71 -5.72 -27.64
C ARG A 202 -35.71 -5.24 -26.58
N ASP A 203 -34.41 -5.42 -26.80
CA ASP A 203 -33.33 -5.15 -25.83
C ASP A 203 -32.62 -3.80 -26.03
N LEU A 204 -33.21 -2.87 -26.80
CA LEU A 204 -32.65 -1.52 -26.98
C LEU A 204 -32.63 -0.70 -25.67
N VAL A 205 -33.41 -1.11 -24.66
CA VAL A 205 -33.44 -0.49 -23.34
C VAL A 205 -33.04 -1.51 -22.29
N ARG A 206 -31.77 -1.46 -21.88
CA ARG A 206 -31.31 -2.19 -20.70
C ARG A 206 -31.89 -1.48 -19.47
N GLU A 207 -32.98 -1.99 -18.91
CA GLU A 207 -33.49 -1.52 -17.62
C GLU A 207 -32.53 -1.94 -16.51
N GLU A 208 -31.50 -1.12 -16.25
CA GLU A 208 -30.73 -1.25 -15.02
C GLU A 208 -31.66 -1.06 -13.84
N ASN A 209 -31.63 -1.98 -12.87
CA ASN A 209 -32.39 -1.82 -11.65
C ASN A 209 -31.95 -0.50 -10.97
N PRO A 210 -32.81 0.54 -10.94
CA PRO A 210 -32.39 1.88 -10.55
C PRO A 210 -32.17 2.01 -9.04
N ASN A 211 -32.45 0.94 -8.27
CA ASN A 211 -32.36 0.96 -6.83
C ASN A 211 -30.93 1.28 -6.38
N PRO A 212 -30.69 2.46 -5.75
CA PRO A 212 -29.36 2.88 -5.31
C PRO A 212 -28.69 1.90 -4.33
N LEU A 213 -29.46 1.02 -3.69
CA LEU A 213 -28.97 0.01 -2.77
C LEU A 213 -27.95 -0.93 -3.43
N PHE A 214 -28.14 -1.30 -4.70
CA PHE A 214 -27.19 -2.18 -5.42
C PHE A 214 -25.85 -1.50 -5.71
N ARG A 215 -25.77 -0.16 -5.59
CA ARG A 215 -24.52 0.63 -5.78
C ARG A 215 -23.85 1.02 -4.46
N ALA A 216 -24.47 0.73 -3.31
CA ALA A 216 -23.99 1.16 -1.99
C ALA A 216 -22.54 0.70 -1.67
N GLY A 217 -22.10 -0.42 -2.28
CA GLY A 217 -20.74 -0.96 -2.16
C GLY A 217 -19.66 -0.28 -2.98
N GLN A 218 -20.05 0.42 -4.05
CA GLN A 218 -19.12 0.91 -5.07
C GLN A 218 -18.75 2.39 -4.87
N SER A 219 -19.13 2.98 -3.74
CA SER A 219 -18.83 4.39 -3.45
C SER A 219 -17.32 4.65 -3.37
N ASN A 220 -16.87 5.77 -3.97
CA ASN A 220 -15.49 6.25 -3.88
C ASN A 220 -15.00 6.41 -2.44
N ARG A 221 -15.90 6.69 -1.48
CA ARG A 221 -15.56 6.76 -0.06
C ARG A 221 -15.11 5.40 0.48
N VAL A 222 -15.82 4.33 0.11
CA VAL A 222 -15.53 2.96 0.56
C VAL A 222 -14.22 2.48 -0.06
N TRP A 223 -14.03 2.69 -1.36
CA TRP A 223 -12.77 2.38 -2.03
C TRP A 223 -11.60 3.19 -1.48
N GLY A 224 -11.80 4.47 -1.17
CA GLY A 224 -10.79 5.32 -0.53
C GLY A 224 -10.35 4.78 0.83
N GLU A 225 -11.28 4.31 1.66
CA GLU A 225 -10.95 3.64 2.92
C GLU A 225 -10.25 2.29 2.69
N LEU A 226 -10.71 1.49 1.72
CA LEU A 226 -10.09 0.22 1.37
C LEU A 226 -8.61 0.39 1.01
N TYR A 227 -8.30 1.35 0.11
CA TYR A 227 -6.92 1.58 -0.31
C TYR A 227 -6.02 2.11 0.81
N LYS A 228 -6.56 2.90 1.76
CA LYS A 228 -5.80 3.29 2.98
C LYS A 228 -5.41 2.07 3.81
N VAL A 229 -6.35 1.13 3.99
CA VAL A 229 -6.12 -0.09 4.76
C VAL A 229 -5.11 -0.98 4.05
N LEU A 230 -5.33 -1.21 2.76
CA LEU A 230 -4.41 -1.93 1.89
C LEU A 230 -3.02 -1.31 1.88
N ASP A 231 -2.87 0.00 2.07
CA ASP A 231 -1.56 0.65 2.14
C ASP A 231 -0.89 0.54 3.51
N SER A 232 -1.68 0.66 4.57
CA SER A 232 -1.19 0.51 5.95
C SER A 232 -0.87 -0.93 6.37
N SER A 233 -1.35 -1.94 5.63
CA SER A 233 -1.17 -3.35 5.98
C SER A 233 0.11 -3.95 5.40
N ASP A 234 0.72 -4.89 6.13
CA ASP A 234 1.78 -5.77 5.61
C ASP A 234 1.23 -7.12 5.12
N VAL A 235 0.22 -7.63 5.83
CA VAL A 235 -0.53 -8.85 5.48
C VAL A 235 -2.00 -8.47 5.31
N VAL A 236 -2.59 -8.92 4.22
CA VAL A 236 -3.99 -8.75 3.85
C VAL A 236 -4.65 -10.12 3.94
N VAL A 237 -5.70 -10.22 4.75
CA VAL A 237 -6.54 -11.43 4.82
C VAL A 237 -7.82 -11.14 4.07
N GLU A 238 -8.11 -11.94 3.05
CA GLU A 238 -9.36 -11.90 2.30
C GLU A 238 -10.29 -13.00 2.85
N VAL A 239 -11.38 -12.58 3.49
CA VAL A 239 -12.37 -13.50 4.05
C VAL A 239 -13.45 -13.77 3.01
N ILE A 240 -13.64 -15.04 2.64
CA ILE A 240 -14.65 -15.50 1.67
C ILE A 240 -15.68 -16.43 2.32
N ASP A 241 -16.88 -16.55 1.75
CA ASP A 241 -17.96 -17.41 2.27
C ASP A 241 -17.84 -18.83 1.68
N ALA A 242 -17.88 -19.86 2.53
CA ALA A 242 -17.73 -21.25 2.10
C ALA A 242 -18.83 -21.75 1.15
N ARG A 243 -20.01 -21.11 1.14
CA ARG A 243 -21.15 -21.49 0.30
C ARG A 243 -20.98 -21.07 -1.15
N ASP A 244 -20.40 -19.89 -1.37
CA ASP A 244 -20.08 -19.36 -2.71
C ASP A 244 -18.73 -18.62 -2.68
N PRO A 245 -17.61 -19.36 -2.60
CA PRO A 245 -16.31 -18.73 -2.46
C PRO A 245 -15.84 -18.02 -3.75
N MET A 246 -16.41 -18.35 -4.91
CA MET A 246 -16.06 -17.70 -6.18
C MET A 246 -16.81 -16.38 -6.38
N GLY A 247 -18.11 -16.34 -6.05
CA GLY A 247 -18.88 -15.08 -6.09
C GLY A 247 -18.43 -14.07 -5.02
N THR A 248 -17.86 -14.56 -3.92
CA THR A 248 -17.35 -13.73 -2.83
C THR A 248 -15.89 -13.35 -2.95
N ARG A 249 -15.22 -13.68 -4.04
CA ARG A 249 -13.81 -13.34 -4.20
C ARG A 249 -13.64 -12.05 -4.99
N CYS A 250 -12.69 -11.20 -4.60
CA CYS A 250 -12.45 -9.92 -5.27
C CYS A 250 -11.17 -9.93 -6.11
N HIS A 251 -11.25 -10.49 -7.32
CA HIS A 251 -10.11 -10.54 -8.25
C HIS A 251 -9.49 -9.17 -8.55
N HIS A 252 -10.29 -8.09 -8.54
CA HIS A 252 -9.78 -6.74 -8.76
C HIS A 252 -8.71 -6.34 -7.73
N VAL A 253 -8.95 -6.63 -6.45
CA VAL A 253 -8.00 -6.31 -5.37
C VAL A 253 -6.79 -7.24 -5.42
N GLU A 254 -6.99 -8.52 -5.73
CA GLU A 254 -5.89 -9.49 -5.89
C GLU A 254 -4.93 -9.08 -7.02
N ASP A 255 -5.49 -8.72 -8.18
CA ASP A 255 -4.72 -8.27 -9.34
C ASP A 255 -4.00 -6.97 -9.07
N PHE A 256 -4.66 -6.03 -8.38
CA PHE A 256 -4.05 -4.78 -7.94
C PHE A 256 -2.85 -5.05 -7.01
N LEU A 257 -3.02 -5.90 -5.99
CA LEU A 257 -1.93 -6.24 -5.07
C LEU A 257 -0.79 -6.95 -5.79
N ARG A 258 -1.08 -7.86 -6.73
CA ARG A 258 -0.06 -8.58 -7.50
C ARG A 258 0.75 -7.67 -8.41
N LYS A 259 0.11 -6.66 -9.02
CA LYS A 259 0.75 -5.71 -9.93
C LYS A 259 1.49 -4.59 -9.20
N GLU A 260 0.80 -3.90 -8.29
CA GLU A 260 1.27 -2.65 -7.67
C GLU A 260 1.99 -2.89 -6.34
N LYS A 261 1.57 -3.89 -5.56
CA LYS A 261 2.10 -4.13 -4.21
C LYS A 261 2.53 -5.59 -3.96
N PRO A 262 3.43 -6.20 -4.77
CA PRO A 262 3.77 -7.61 -4.65
C PRO A 262 4.55 -7.98 -3.38
N TYR A 263 4.96 -7.00 -2.57
CA TYR A 263 5.61 -7.21 -1.28
C TYR A 263 4.61 -7.43 -0.12
N LYS A 264 3.30 -7.28 -0.41
CA LYS A 264 2.22 -7.51 0.56
C LYS A 264 1.73 -8.95 0.44
N HIS A 265 1.47 -9.55 1.60
CA HIS A 265 1.10 -10.95 1.67
C HIS A 265 -0.42 -11.07 1.66
N LEU A 266 -0.97 -11.82 0.71
CA LEU A 266 -2.41 -12.07 0.61
C LEU A 266 -2.70 -13.50 1.06
N VAL A 267 -3.65 -13.65 1.98
CA VAL A 267 -4.09 -14.95 2.53
C VAL A 267 -5.60 -15.04 2.42
N ILE A 268 -6.11 -16.17 1.93
CA ILE A 268 -7.55 -16.44 1.86
C ILE A 268 -8.01 -17.15 3.14
N VAL A 269 -9.12 -16.69 3.70
CA VAL A 269 -9.81 -17.37 4.81
C VAL A 269 -11.23 -17.71 4.39
N ILE A 270 -11.50 -19.01 4.26
CA ILE A 270 -12.84 -19.53 3.98
C ILE A 270 -13.62 -19.58 5.29
N ASN A 271 -14.59 -18.69 5.46
CA ASN A 271 -15.44 -18.61 6.64
C ASN A 271 -16.79 -19.30 6.42
N LYS A 272 -17.50 -19.61 7.51
CA LYS A 272 -18.79 -20.33 7.53
C LYS A 272 -18.71 -21.77 7.04
N VAL A 273 -17.59 -22.44 7.33
CA VAL A 273 -17.37 -23.85 6.94
C VAL A 273 -18.31 -24.84 7.65
N ASP A 274 -19.03 -24.39 8.66
CA ASP A 274 -20.11 -25.10 9.34
C ASP A 274 -21.38 -25.26 8.48
N LEU A 275 -21.61 -24.36 7.53
CA LEU A 275 -22.78 -24.37 6.66
C LEU A 275 -22.66 -25.32 5.47
N VAL A 276 -21.48 -25.90 5.26
CA VAL A 276 -21.20 -26.79 4.13
C VAL A 276 -20.56 -28.09 4.63
N PRO A 277 -20.82 -29.22 3.96
CA PRO A 277 -20.18 -30.48 4.31
C PRO A 277 -18.65 -30.40 4.26
N THR A 278 -17.96 -31.14 5.12
CA THR A 278 -16.50 -31.13 5.25
C THR A 278 -15.76 -31.42 3.93
N TRP A 279 -16.32 -32.26 3.06
CA TRP A 279 -15.72 -32.59 1.76
C TRP A 279 -15.71 -31.39 0.80
N VAL A 280 -16.72 -30.51 0.88
CA VAL A 280 -16.79 -29.28 0.08
C VAL A 280 -15.69 -28.32 0.51
N THR A 281 -15.56 -28.10 1.82
CA THR A 281 -14.50 -27.27 2.40
C THR A 281 -13.11 -27.78 2.01
N ARG A 282 -12.88 -29.10 2.08
CA ARG A 282 -11.61 -29.72 1.64
C ARG A 282 -11.33 -29.47 0.16
N LYS A 283 -12.34 -29.61 -0.70
CA LYS A 283 -12.22 -29.35 -2.13
C LYS A 283 -11.85 -27.89 -2.39
N TRP A 284 -12.52 -26.94 -1.72
CA TRP A 284 -12.21 -25.51 -1.86
C TRP A 284 -10.80 -25.16 -1.40
N ILE A 285 -10.36 -25.68 -0.25
CA ILE A 285 -8.97 -25.50 0.20
C ILE A 285 -8.01 -26.03 -0.86
N GLY A 286 -8.27 -27.20 -1.43
CA GLY A 286 -7.43 -27.81 -2.46
C GLY A 286 -7.32 -26.97 -3.73
N GLU A 287 -8.40 -26.31 -4.16
CA GLU A 287 -8.39 -25.42 -5.32
C GLU A 287 -7.68 -24.10 -5.02
N PHE A 288 -8.01 -23.43 -3.92
CA PHE A 288 -7.43 -22.12 -3.60
C PHE A 288 -5.97 -22.21 -3.18
N SER A 289 -5.53 -23.29 -2.54
CA SER A 289 -4.14 -23.50 -2.14
C SER A 289 -3.17 -23.57 -3.33
N LYS A 290 -3.66 -23.82 -4.55
CA LYS A 290 -2.85 -23.73 -5.79
C LYS A 290 -2.46 -22.29 -6.13
N ILE A 291 -3.24 -21.32 -5.63
CA ILE A 291 -3.12 -19.90 -5.99
C ILE A 291 -2.57 -19.10 -4.81
N LEU A 292 -3.14 -19.28 -3.62
CA LEU A 292 -2.84 -18.49 -2.43
C LEU A 292 -2.96 -19.36 -1.17
N PRO A 293 -2.17 -19.08 -0.10
CA PRO A 293 -2.34 -19.74 1.18
C PRO A 293 -3.77 -19.58 1.70
N THR A 294 -4.45 -20.70 1.95
CA THR A 294 -5.87 -20.72 2.28
C THR A 294 -6.13 -21.46 3.59
N ILE A 295 -6.94 -20.87 4.47
CA ILE A 295 -7.33 -21.45 5.76
C ILE A 295 -8.85 -21.56 5.85
N ALA A 296 -9.36 -22.71 6.30
CA ALA A 296 -10.75 -22.85 6.69
C ALA A 296 -10.99 -22.34 8.11
N PHE A 297 -12.10 -21.64 8.31
CA PHE A 297 -12.43 -20.99 9.57
C PHE A 297 -13.91 -21.09 9.89
N HIS A 298 -14.20 -21.33 11.16
CA HIS A 298 -15.55 -21.18 11.72
C HIS A 298 -15.50 -20.21 12.91
N ALA A 299 -16.26 -19.13 12.80
CA ALA A 299 -16.31 -18.07 13.77
C ALA A 299 -17.37 -18.33 14.85
N SER A 300 -16.98 -18.97 15.96
CA SER A 300 -17.81 -19.09 17.17
C SER A 300 -16.98 -18.81 18.43
N ILE A 301 -17.57 -18.10 19.41
CA ILE A 301 -16.89 -17.73 20.67
C ILE A 301 -16.54 -18.96 21.49
N GLN A 302 -17.45 -19.93 21.55
CA GLN A 302 -17.29 -21.14 22.34
C GLN A 302 -16.64 -22.27 21.53
N HIS A 303 -16.95 -22.38 20.25
CA HIS A 303 -16.54 -23.50 19.40
C HIS A 303 -15.88 -23.02 18.10
N SER A 304 -14.80 -22.22 18.18
CA SER A 304 -14.09 -21.76 16.98
C SER A 304 -13.30 -22.89 16.30
N PHE A 305 -13.28 -22.91 14.97
CA PHE A 305 -12.39 -23.76 14.17
C PHE A 305 -11.40 -22.90 13.38
N GLY A 306 -10.16 -23.36 13.22
CA GLY A 306 -9.13 -22.67 12.42
C GLY A 306 -8.41 -21.51 13.12
N LYS A 307 -8.84 -21.09 14.32
CA LYS A 307 -8.22 -20.01 15.10
C LYS A 307 -6.71 -20.22 15.35
N GLY A 308 -6.31 -21.39 15.82
CA GLY A 308 -4.90 -21.70 16.08
C GLY A 308 -4.04 -21.67 14.82
N SER A 309 -4.58 -22.17 13.70
CA SER A 309 -3.89 -22.15 12.40
C SER A 309 -3.65 -20.72 11.90
N LEU A 310 -4.68 -19.88 11.95
CA LEU A 310 -4.59 -18.47 11.55
C LEU A 310 -3.60 -17.70 12.43
N ILE A 311 -3.64 -17.89 13.75
CA ILE A 311 -2.70 -17.24 14.68
C ILE A 311 -1.26 -17.69 14.41
N ASN A 312 -1.03 -18.99 14.18
CA ASN A 312 0.30 -19.50 13.88
C ASN A 312 0.84 -18.90 12.58
N LEU A 313 0.02 -18.82 11.54
CA LEU A 313 0.39 -18.18 10.28
C LEU A 313 0.76 -16.70 10.47
N LEU A 314 -0.06 -15.94 11.20
CA LEU A 314 0.23 -14.53 11.50
C LEU A 314 1.51 -14.36 12.33
N ARG A 315 1.79 -15.26 13.29
CA ARG A 315 3.05 -15.28 14.04
C ARG A 315 4.25 -15.57 13.16
N GLN A 316 4.11 -16.46 12.17
CA GLN A 316 5.17 -16.73 11.20
C GLN A 316 5.48 -15.47 10.39
N TYR A 317 4.45 -14.76 9.90
CA TYR A 317 4.65 -13.48 9.22
C TYR A 317 5.27 -12.40 10.13
N ALA A 318 4.87 -12.33 11.41
CA ALA A 318 5.49 -11.41 12.37
C ALA A 318 6.98 -11.73 12.60
N LYS A 319 7.33 -13.02 12.69
CA LYS A 319 8.73 -13.48 12.81
C LYS A 319 9.53 -13.19 11.53
N LEU A 320 8.87 -13.17 10.37
CA LEU A 320 9.47 -12.87 9.09
C LEU A 320 9.78 -11.36 8.95
N HIS A 321 8.90 -10.50 9.46
CA HIS A 321 9.04 -9.03 9.45
C HIS A 321 9.65 -8.44 10.73
N LYS A 322 10.72 -9.06 11.28
CA LYS A 322 11.40 -8.56 12.49
C LYS A 322 11.96 -7.14 12.37
N ASP A 323 12.41 -6.77 11.16
CA ASP A 323 12.99 -5.44 10.87
C ASP A 323 11.96 -4.31 11.09
N LYS A 324 10.68 -4.61 10.87
CA LYS A 324 9.59 -3.68 11.08
C LYS A 324 9.14 -3.78 12.55
N GLN A 325 9.83 -3.06 13.43
CA GLN A 325 9.32 -2.88 14.79
C GLN A 325 7.95 -2.20 14.72
N GLN A 326 6.89 -2.94 15.06
CA GLN A 326 5.56 -2.37 15.20
C GLN A 326 5.54 -1.47 16.44
N GLU A 327 5.69 -0.15 16.27
CA GLU A 327 5.43 0.82 17.34
C GLU A 327 3.93 1.10 17.55
N ASN A 328 3.04 0.46 16.80
CA ASN A 328 1.63 0.82 16.74
C ASN A 328 0.73 -0.11 17.55
N SER A 329 0.78 0.01 18.87
CA SER A 329 -0.42 -0.18 19.69
C SER A 329 -1.38 1.00 19.48
N ARG A 330 -1.94 1.13 18.28
CA ARG A 330 -2.99 2.12 17.99
C ARG A 330 -4.21 1.38 17.50
N MET A 331 -5.03 0.98 18.46
CA MET A 331 -6.41 0.57 18.27
C MET A 331 -7.19 1.77 17.74
N ILE A 332 -7.18 1.98 16.42
CA ILE A 332 -8.10 2.96 15.83
C ILE A 332 -9.46 2.24 15.76
N LYS A 333 -10.42 2.72 16.54
CA LYS A 333 -11.82 2.32 16.41
C LYS A 333 -12.38 3.05 15.20
N SER A 334 -12.93 2.33 14.23
CA SER A 334 -13.86 2.90 13.26
C SER A 334 -15.22 2.30 13.55
N GLU A 335 -16.19 3.17 13.84
CA GLU A 335 -17.58 2.83 14.11
C GLU A 335 -18.26 2.39 12.80
N PHE A 336 -18.17 1.10 12.49
CA PHE A 336 -19.12 0.47 11.57
C PHE A 336 -19.49 -0.90 12.13
N ARG A 337 -20.62 -0.94 12.82
CA ARG A 337 -21.25 -2.13 13.40
C ARG A 337 -21.90 -2.90 12.26
N SER A 338 -21.28 -3.98 11.78
CA SER A 338 -21.88 -4.89 10.80
C SER A 338 -21.63 -6.34 11.18
N LYS A 339 -22.72 -7.11 11.18
CA LYS A 339 -23.01 -8.57 11.19
C LYS A 339 -21.94 -9.65 11.49
N TYR A 340 -20.64 -9.38 11.56
CA TYR A 340 -19.58 -10.38 11.79
C TYR A 340 -18.58 -9.98 12.90
N GLU A 341 -19.05 -9.25 13.92
CA GLU A 341 -18.33 -8.99 15.16
C GLU A 341 -17.78 -10.29 15.79
N HIS A 342 -18.46 -11.43 15.58
CA HIS A 342 -18.07 -12.74 16.10
C HIS A 342 -16.76 -13.30 15.50
N PHE A 343 -16.44 -13.06 14.23
CA PHE A 343 -15.18 -13.54 13.62
C PHE A 343 -13.96 -12.92 14.32
N PHE A 344 -14.06 -11.62 14.63
CA PHE A 344 -12.98 -10.84 15.22
C PHE A 344 -12.98 -10.88 16.74
N ASN A 345 -14.15 -10.94 17.39
CA ASN A 345 -14.23 -11.13 18.85
C ASN A 345 -13.52 -12.42 19.30
N ASN A 346 -13.44 -13.44 18.44
CA ASN A 346 -12.70 -14.68 18.72
C ASN A 346 -11.17 -14.53 18.66
N VAL A 347 -10.65 -13.51 17.97
CA VAL A 347 -9.21 -13.20 17.84
C VAL A 347 -8.82 -12.02 18.74
N GLU A 348 -9.68 -11.67 19.70
CA GLU A 348 -9.72 -10.45 20.55
C GLU A 348 -10.40 -9.24 19.89
N LYS A 349 -11.12 -8.46 20.72
CA LYS A 349 -11.95 -7.26 20.44
C LYS A 349 -11.24 -6.08 19.71
N CYS A 350 -10.11 -6.29 19.04
CA CYS A 350 -9.12 -5.26 18.74
C CYS A 350 -8.85 -5.00 17.25
N CYS A 351 -9.40 -5.79 16.31
CA CYS A 351 -8.97 -5.71 14.92
C CYS A 351 -10.04 -4.99 14.05
N LYS A 352 -9.60 -3.97 13.29
CA LYS A 352 -10.45 -3.19 12.37
C LYS A 352 -10.82 -4.01 11.15
N CYS A 353 -12.09 -3.97 10.79
CA CYS A 353 -12.64 -4.73 9.67
C CYS A 353 -13.34 -3.77 8.73
N TYR A 354 -12.95 -3.82 7.47
CA TYR A 354 -13.54 -2.95 6.44
C TYR A 354 -14.42 -3.82 5.54
N PRO A 355 -15.75 -3.70 5.63
CA PRO A 355 -16.63 -4.34 4.68
C PRO A 355 -16.50 -3.63 3.32
N PHE A 356 -16.30 -4.41 2.27
CA PHE A 356 -16.63 -3.96 0.92
C PHE A 356 -17.73 -4.87 0.36
N ILE A 357 -18.74 -4.24 -0.24
CA ILE A 357 -19.89 -4.93 -0.82
C ILE A 357 -19.57 -5.15 -2.30
N GLY A 358 -19.34 -6.41 -2.66
CA GLY A 358 -19.44 -6.89 -4.03
C GLY A 358 -20.33 -8.11 -3.97
N THR A 359 -21.53 -8.00 -4.55
CA THR A 359 -22.53 -9.09 -4.74
C THR A 359 -22.91 -9.88 -3.48
N ASP A 360 -24.01 -9.49 -2.83
CA ASP A 360 -24.76 -10.18 -1.75
C ASP A 360 -24.01 -10.73 -0.53
N ILE A 361 -22.69 -10.60 -0.48
CA ILE A 361 -21.86 -11.19 0.57
C ILE A 361 -20.72 -10.23 0.92
N PHE A 362 -20.52 -10.06 2.22
CA PHE A 362 -19.56 -9.10 2.76
C PHE A 362 -18.15 -9.67 2.74
N ASN A 363 -17.26 -9.03 1.99
CA ASN A 363 -15.84 -9.33 2.03
C ASN A 363 -15.13 -8.38 2.99
N TYR A 364 -14.20 -8.92 3.77
CA TYR A 364 -13.48 -8.19 4.79
C TYR A 364 -11.97 -8.29 4.59
N ILE A 365 -11.31 -7.13 4.61
CA ILE A 365 -9.85 -7.05 4.71
C ILE A 365 -9.47 -6.74 6.14
N VAL A 366 -8.65 -7.61 6.72
CA VAL A 366 -8.14 -7.50 8.08
C VAL A 366 -6.74 -6.92 8.05
N ASN A 367 -6.54 -5.81 8.76
CA ASN A 367 -5.19 -5.31 9.00
C ASN A 367 -4.60 -6.01 10.24
N ALA A 368 -3.63 -6.90 10.01
CA ALA A 368 -2.92 -7.61 11.07
C ALA A 368 -2.00 -6.73 11.94
N HIS A 369 -1.81 -5.44 11.59
CA HIS A 369 -1.02 -4.49 12.40
C HIS A 369 -1.63 -4.16 13.77
N CYS A 370 -2.92 -4.44 14.00
CA CYS A 370 -3.63 -3.99 15.21
C CYS A 370 -3.67 -5.00 16.36
N CYS A 371 -3.38 -6.28 16.13
CA CYS A 371 -3.64 -7.30 17.13
C CYS A 371 -2.38 -7.47 18.02
N LYS A 372 -2.43 -6.96 19.26
CA LYS A 372 -1.38 -7.16 20.27
C LYS A 372 -1.26 -8.65 20.58
N PHE A 373 -0.26 -9.33 20.03
CA PHE A 373 -0.05 -10.76 20.29
C PHE A 373 0.83 -11.08 21.51
N ASN A 374 1.19 -10.09 22.33
CA ASN A 374 2.26 -10.21 23.33
C ASN A 374 1.86 -10.43 24.79
N GLU A 375 0.58 -10.61 25.15
CA GLU A 375 0.22 -10.78 26.58
C GLU A 375 -0.92 -11.81 26.83
N ILE A 376 -0.89 -13.02 26.26
CA ILE A 376 -1.73 -14.15 26.76
C ILE A 376 -1.01 -15.50 26.56
N ILE A 377 0.16 -15.69 27.18
CA ILE A 377 0.77 -17.03 27.41
C ILE A 377 1.29 -17.13 28.86
N SER A 378 0.62 -16.45 29.79
CA SER A 378 0.90 -16.56 31.22
C SER A 378 -0.39 -16.24 31.96
N HIS A 379 -1.38 -17.11 31.81
CA HIS A 379 -2.36 -17.50 32.83
C HIS A 379 -3.28 -18.58 32.26
#